data_AF-A0A336M180-F1
#
_entry.id   AF-A0A336M180-F1
#
_cell.length_a   1.000
_cell.length_b   1.000
_cell.length_c   1.000
_cell.angle_alpha   90.00
_cell.angle_beta   90.00
_cell.angle_gamma   90.00
#
_symmetry.space_group_name_H-M   'P 1'
#
loop_
_entity.id
_entity.type
_entity.pdbx_description
1 polymer ?
#
loop_
_entity_poly.entity_id
_entity_poly.type
_entity_poly.pdbx_seq_one_letter_code
_entity_poly.pdbx_strand_id
1 'polypeptide(L)'
;MTKKFEFNWQVPVPQALLDGGVFDRWTEEKDNTELELQCTFKVDEYGFFVYWKSEGREGDVIELCQVSDIRAGGLPKDMKLMNQLFNRHGEQLEERSLTICSGTDYINIWVDGLRKITHNVKANNFCPMTCLKKHMVFKINA
;
A
#
# COMPACT_ATOMS: atom_id res chain seq x y z
N MET A 1 -26.47 -13.86 35.34
CA MET A 1 -26.47 -14.26 33.92
C MET A 1 -25.50 -13.36 33.18
N THR A 2 -24.33 -13.89 32.82
CA THR A 2 -23.34 -13.17 32.00
C THR A 2 -23.88 -13.11 30.58
N LYS A 3 -24.13 -11.91 30.04
CA LYS A 3 -24.52 -11.76 28.63
C LYS A 3 -23.45 -12.43 27.76
N LYS A 4 -23.87 -13.38 26.92
CA LYS A 4 -23.00 -14.04 25.96
C LYS A 4 -22.42 -12.96 25.03
N PHE A 5 -21.10 -12.81 25.02
CA PHE A 5 -20.42 -11.89 24.11
C PHE A 5 -20.45 -12.51 22.71
N GLU A 6 -21.12 -11.86 21.77
CA GLU A 6 -21.06 -12.21 20.36
C GLU A 6 -19.95 -11.41 19.72
N PHE A 7 -18.91 -12.10 19.25
CA PHE A 7 -17.78 -11.48 18.57
C PHE A 7 -18.24 -11.02 17.18
N ASN A 8 -18.56 -9.73 17.07
CA ASN A 8 -18.82 -9.10 15.79
C ASN A 8 -17.50 -8.67 15.15
N TRP A 9 -16.97 -9.52 14.28
CA TRP A 9 -15.74 -9.27 13.52
C TRP A 9 -15.98 -8.46 12.25
N GLN A 10 -17.21 -8.44 11.75
CA GLN A 10 -17.53 -7.86 10.47
C GLN A 10 -17.77 -6.36 10.62
N VAL A 11 -16.94 -5.58 9.93
CA VAL A 11 -17.23 -4.17 9.67
C VAL A 11 -18.09 -4.12 8.40
N PRO A 12 -19.33 -3.61 8.46
CA PRO A 12 -20.17 -3.51 7.27
C PRO A 12 -19.49 -2.64 6.21
N VAL A 13 -19.40 -3.17 4.99
CA VAL A 13 -18.81 -2.45 3.87
C VAL A 13 -19.76 -1.34 3.42
N PRO A 14 -19.29 -0.07 3.32
CA PRO A 14 -20.10 1.03 2.81
C PRO A 14 -20.71 0.73 1.44
N GLN A 15 -21.98 1.09 1.25
CA GLN A 15 -22.72 0.80 0.01
C GLN A 15 -22.01 1.31 -1.24
N ALA A 16 -21.37 2.48 -1.18
CA ALA A 16 -20.61 3.03 -2.30
C ALA A 16 -19.45 2.11 -2.76
N LEU A 17 -18.84 1.35 -1.85
CA LEU A 17 -17.78 0.38 -2.20
C LEU A 17 -18.35 -0.92 -2.78
N LEU A 18 -19.56 -1.32 -2.36
CA LEU A 18 -20.29 -2.49 -2.89
C LEU A 18 -20.84 -2.21 -4.31
N ASP A 19 -21.44 -1.04 -4.49
CA ASP A 19 -21.92 -0.56 -5.78
C ASP A 19 -20.75 -0.38 -6.75
N GLY A 20 -19.60 0.04 -6.21
CA GLY A 20 -18.37 0.24 -6.94
C GLY A 20 -18.36 1.51 -7.76
N GLY A 21 -17.28 1.68 -8.51
CA GLY A 21 -17.08 2.81 -9.41
C GLY A 21 -16.25 2.43 -10.62
N VAL A 22 -16.17 3.36 -11.57
CA VAL A 22 -15.34 3.22 -12.77
C VAL A 22 -14.10 4.08 -12.61
N PHE A 23 -12.92 3.48 -12.75
CA PHE A 23 -11.63 4.14 -12.57
C PHE A 23 -10.66 3.76 -13.69
N ASP A 24 -9.72 4.66 -13.99
CA ASP A 24 -8.53 4.28 -14.74
C ASP A 24 -7.46 3.83 -13.72
N ARG A 25 -6.82 2.69 -13.98
CA ARG A 25 -5.83 2.06 -13.10
C ARG A 25 -4.49 2.05 -13.81
N TRP A 26 -3.40 2.33 -13.09
CA TRP A 26 -2.06 2.12 -13.61
C TRP A 26 -1.15 1.44 -12.59
N THR A 27 -0.14 0.72 -13.10
CA THR A 27 0.96 0.17 -12.31
C THR A 27 2.30 0.53 -12.96
N GLU A 28 3.29 0.80 -12.11
CA GLU A 28 4.65 1.15 -12.53
C GLU A 28 5.64 0.19 -11.89
N GLU A 29 6.15 -0.75 -12.69
CA GLU A 29 7.32 -1.56 -12.37
C GLU A 29 8.55 -1.01 -13.11
N LYS A 30 9.75 -1.49 -12.76
CA LYS A 30 11.02 -0.91 -13.28
C LYS A 30 11.09 -0.83 -14.80
N ASP A 31 10.52 -1.82 -15.50
CA ASP A 31 10.59 -1.96 -16.96
C ASP A 31 9.21 -2.03 -17.63
N ASN A 32 8.13 -1.91 -16.86
CA ASN A 32 6.77 -2.06 -17.37
C ASN A 32 5.83 -1.02 -16.75
N THR A 33 5.07 -0.35 -17.61
CA THR A 33 4.00 0.55 -17.20
C THR A 33 2.72 0.06 -17.85
N GLU A 34 1.77 -0.31 -17.02
CA GLU A 34 0.47 -0.80 -17.47
C GLU A 34 -0.61 0.21 -17.13
N LEU A 35 -1.44 0.54 -18.11
CA LEU A 35 -2.60 1.41 -17.96
C LEU A 35 -3.85 0.65 -18.41
N GLU A 36 -4.83 0.58 -17.52
CA GLU A 36 -6.15 0.02 -17.78
C GLU A 36 -7.20 1.11 -17.63
N LEU A 37 -7.94 1.37 -18.71
CA LEU A 37 -8.97 2.40 -18.72
C LEU A 37 -10.34 1.81 -18.39
N GLN A 38 -11.17 2.61 -17.74
CA GLN A 38 -12.57 2.30 -17.46
C GLN A 38 -12.78 0.97 -16.73
N CYS A 39 -11.92 0.67 -15.77
CA CYS A 39 -12.04 -0.50 -14.91
C CYS A 39 -13.19 -0.32 -13.93
N THR A 40 -14.06 -1.33 -13.82
CA THR A 40 -15.03 -1.38 -12.73
C THR A 40 -14.34 -1.88 -11.47
N PHE A 41 -14.29 -1.08 -10.41
CA PHE A 41 -13.75 -1.42 -9.08
C PHE A 41 -14.86 -1.60 -8.06
N LYS A 42 -14.76 -2.65 -7.25
CA LYS A 42 -15.72 -3.00 -6.18
C LYS A 42 -15.03 -3.65 -5.00
N VAL A 43 -15.66 -3.57 -3.83
CA VAL A 43 -15.30 -4.34 -2.64
C VAL A 43 -16.38 -5.41 -2.43
N ASP A 44 -15.98 -6.60 -1.99
CA ASP A 44 -16.93 -7.67 -1.69
C ASP A 44 -17.75 -7.38 -0.41
N GLU A 45 -18.85 -8.12 -0.21
CA GLU A 45 -19.77 -7.91 0.92
C GLU A 45 -19.16 -8.14 2.31
N TYR A 46 -18.05 -8.89 2.39
CA TYR A 46 -17.35 -9.18 3.63
C TYR A 46 -16.12 -8.29 3.86
N GLY A 47 -15.72 -7.47 2.89
CA GLY A 47 -14.56 -6.58 3.00
C GLY A 47 -13.22 -7.32 3.01
N PHE A 48 -13.13 -8.46 2.31
CA PHE A 48 -11.90 -9.23 2.14
C PHE A 48 -11.08 -8.80 0.94
N PHE A 49 -11.74 -8.32 -0.11
CA PHE A 49 -11.17 -8.14 -1.43
C PHE A 49 -11.63 -6.82 -2.03
N VAL A 50 -10.69 -6.09 -2.61
CA VAL A 50 -11.01 -5.11 -3.65
C VAL A 50 -10.66 -5.72 -4.99
N TYR A 51 -11.62 -5.77 -5.90
CA TYR A 51 -11.45 -6.39 -7.21
C TYR A 51 -11.81 -5.41 -8.32
N TRP A 52 -11.19 -5.60 -9.48
CA TRP A 52 -11.47 -4.80 -10.65
C TRP A 52 -11.50 -5.63 -11.92
N LYS A 53 -12.17 -5.09 -12.93
CA LYS A 53 -12.21 -5.67 -14.27
C LYS A 53 -12.28 -4.59 -15.32
N SER A 54 -11.41 -4.68 -16.32
CA SER A 54 -11.47 -3.90 -17.56
C SER A 54 -12.13 -4.72 -18.68
N GLU A 55 -12.62 -4.02 -19.70
CA GLU A 55 -13.25 -4.68 -20.84
C GLU A 55 -12.23 -5.52 -21.62
N GLY A 56 -12.58 -6.79 -21.88
CA GLY A 56 -11.71 -7.71 -22.62
C GLY A 56 -10.56 -8.33 -21.81
N ARG A 57 -10.48 -8.09 -20.50
CA ARG A 57 -9.49 -8.73 -19.61
C ARG A 57 -10.15 -9.59 -18.54
N GLU A 58 -9.36 -10.48 -17.97
CA GLU A 58 -9.74 -11.18 -16.74
C GLU A 58 -9.73 -10.18 -15.58
N GLY A 59 -10.60 -10.41 -14.60
CA GLY A 59 -10.67 -9.56 -13.42
C GLY A 59 -9.57 -9.93 -12.43
N ASP A 60 -9.02 -8.92 -11.77
CA ASP A 60 -7.98 -9.07 -10.75
C ASP A 60 -8.48 -8.62 -9.38
N VAL A 61 -7.71 -8.98 -8.35
CA VAL A 61 -8.09 -8.74 -6.95
C VAL A 61 -6.88 -8.43 -6.07
N ILE A 62 -7.09 -7.59 -5.06
CA ILE A 62 -6.18 -7.39 -3.92
C ILE A 62 -6.88 -7.87 -2.65
N GLU A 63 -6.21 -8.72 -1.89
CA GLU A 63 -6.58 -9.06 -0.53
C GLU A 63 -6.39 -7.84 0.39
N LEU A 64 -7.47 -7.35 0.98
CA LEU A 64 -7.45 -6.17 1.85
C LEU A 64 -6.62 -6.38 3.12
N CYS A 65 -6.42 -7.63 3.56
CA CYS A 65 -5.52 -7.93 4.68
C CYS A 65 -4.03 -7.70 4.34
N GLN A 66 -3.67 -7.62 3.05
CA GLN A 66 -2.32 -7.34 2.57
C GLN A 66 -2.12 -5.85 2.25
N VAL A 67 -3.15 -5.02 2.42
CA VAL A 67 -3.05 -3.57 2.25
C VAL A 67 -2.41 -2.98 3.50
N SER A 68 -1.28 -2.33 3.29
CA SER A 68 -0.51 -1.69 4.36
C SER A 68 -0.90 -0.23 4.57
N ASP A 69 -1.37 0.44 3.51
CA ASP A 69 -1.71 1.86 3.53
C ASP A 69 -2.64 2.22 2.35
N ILE A 70 -3.49 3.24 2.55
CA ILE A 70 -4.38 3.81 1.53
C ILE A 70 -4.21 5.32 1.56
N ARG A 71 -3.88 5.93 0.42
CA ARG A 71 -3.59 7.36 0.32
C ARG A 71 -4.50 8.03 -0.69
N ALA A 72 -5.00 9.20 -0.32
CA ALA A 72 -5.55 10.14 -1.29
C ALA A 72 -4.41 10.71 -2.14
N GLY A 73 -4.65 10.87 -3.43
CA GLY A 73 -3.65 11.30 -4.39
C GLY A 73 -2.76 10.18 -4.92
N GLY A 74 -1.69 10.62 -5.58
CA GLY A 74 -0.78 9.77 -6.33
C GLY A 74 -0.80 10.14 -7.81
N LEU A 75 0.38 10.42 -8.34
CA LEU A 75 0.60 10.67 -9.76
C LEU A 75 1.63 9.66 -10.29
N PRO A 76 1.51 9.24 -11.57
CA PRO A 76 2.52 8.39 -12.19
C PRO A 76 3.90 9.05 -12.15
N LYS A 77 4.94 8.25 -11.94
CA LYS A 77 6.33 8.71 -12.03
C LYS A 77 6.78 8.85 -13.48
N ASP A 78 6.27 8.01 -14.37
CA ASP A 78 6.51 8.11 -15.80
C ASP A 78 5.82 9.35 -16.38
N MET A 79 6.64 10.21 -16.99
CA MET A 79 6.19 11.51 -17.51
C MET A 79 5.22 11.36 -18.68
N LYS A 80 5.31 10.29 -19.49
CA LYS A 80 4.41 10.08 -20.63
C LYS A 80 3.03 9.69 -20.14
N LEU A 81 2.97 8.74 -19.19
CA LEU A 81 1.73 8.32 -18.56
C LEU A 81 1.08 9.47 -17.80
N MET A 82 1.86 10.24 -17.03
CA MET A 82 1.37 11.43 -16.34
C MET A 82 0.69 12.40 -17.31
N ASN A 83 1.36 12.77 -18.40
CA ASN A 83 0.78 13.67 -19.42
C ASN A 83 -0.48 13.10 -20.07
N GLN A 84 -0.51 11.79 -20.34
CA GLN A 84 -1.70 11.13 -20.89
C GLN A 84 -2.90 11.22 -19.95
N LEU A 85 -2.69 11.00 -18.64
CA LEU A 85 -3.75 11.10 -17.64
C LEU A 85 -4.19 12.55 -17.42
N PHE A 86 -3.27 13.51 -17.39
CA PHE A 86 -3.62 14.94 -17.31
C PHE A 86 -4.48 15.39 -18.49
N ASN A 87 -4.16 14.96 -19.71
CA ASN A 87 -4.97 15.27 -20.89
C ASN A 87 -6.39 14.69 -20.81
N ARG A 88 -6.58 13.60 -20.08
CA ARG A 88 -7.87 12.91 -19.95
C ARG A 88 -8.71 13.43 -18.79
N HIS A 89 -8.09 13.66 -17.64
CA HIS A 89 -8.77 13.99 -16.37
C HIS A 89 -8.63 15.46 -15.96
N GLY A 90 -7.77 16.22 -16.64
CA GLY A 90 -7.49 17.62 -16.34
C GLY A 90 -6.58 17.82 -15.13
N GLU A 91 -6.46 19.08 -14.71
CA GLU A 91 -5.53 19.51 -13.66
C GLU A 91 -5.87 18.96 -12.26
N GLN A 92 -7.12 18.54 -12.03
CA GLN A 92 -7.58 17.96 -10.76
C GLN A 92 -7.28 16.46 -10.63
N LEU A 93 -6.43 15.89 -11.49
CA LEU A 93 -6.08 14.47 -11.47
C LEU A 93 -5.62 14.01 -10.08
N GLU A 94 -4.70 14.74 -9.45
CA GLU A 94 -4.16 14.35 -8.15
C GLU A 94 -5.24 14.31 -7.06
N GLU A 95 -6.15 15.28 -7.02
CA GLU A 95 -7.23 15.34 -6.01
C GLU A 95 -8.23 14.18 -6.15
N ARG A 96 -8.32 13.59 -7.35
CA ARG A 96 -9.24 12.49 -7.66
C ARG A 96 -8.54 11.12 -7.71
N SER A 97 -7.23 11.09 -7.52
CA SER A 97 -6.46 9.86 -7.45
C SER A 97 -6.55 9.20 -6.08
N LEU A 98 -6.42 7.87 -6.06
CA LEU A 98 -6.31 7.05 -4.87
C LEU A 98 -5.16 6.07 -5.08
N THR A 99 -4.29 5.94 -4.10
CA THR A 99 -3.19 4.96 -4.11
C THR A 99 -3.44 3.88 -3.06
N ILE A 100 -3.42 2.62 -3.48
CA ILE A 100 -3.47 1.44 -2.59
C ILE A 100 -2.06 0.87 -2.49
N CYS A 101 -1.49 0.85 -1.28
CA CYS A 101 -0.18 0.25 -1.03
C CYS A 101 -0.37 -1.18 -0.51
N SER A 102 -0.38 -2.16 -1.42
CA SER A 102 -0.52 -3.58 -1.11
C SER A 102 0.77 -4.35 -1.28
N GLY A 103 0.93 -5.43 -0.52
CA GLY A 103 2.03 -6.39 -0.67
C GLY A 103 2.87 -6.55 0.59
N THR A 104 3.79 -7.52 0.56
CA THR A 104 4.70 -7.81 1.68
C THR A 104 5.82 -6.77 1.83
N ASP A 105 5.77 -5.69 1.06
CA ASP A 105 6.85 -4.71 0.92
C ASP A 105 7.24 -4.03 2.23
N TYR A 106 6.29 -3.80 3.16
CA TYR A 106 6.66 -3.32 4.49
C TYR A 106 7.53 -4.32 5.23
N ILE A 107 7.16 -5.60 5.23
CA ILE A 107 7.95 -6.65 5.88
C ILE A 107 9.30 -6.78 5.16
N ASN A 108 9.34 -6.74 3.84
CA ASN A 108 10.59 -6.82 3.08
C ASN A 108 11.53 -5.63 3.36
N ILE A 109 11.00 -4.41 3.42
CA ILE A 109 11.78 -3.20 3.78
C ILE A 109 12.36 -3.34 5.19
N TRP A 110 11.54 -3.78 6.16
CA TRP A 110 12.00 -3.99 7.53
C TRP A 110 13.02 -5.12 7.62
N VAL A 111 12.79 -6.24 6.94
CA VAL A 111 13.71 -7.39 6.89
C VAL A 111 15.04 -6.99 6.27
N ASP A 112 15.03 -6.30 5.12
CA ASP A 112 16.25 -5.84 4.46
C ASP A 112 16.98 -4.77 5.27
N GLY A 113 16.25 -3.82 5.85
CA GLY A 113 16.78 -2.79 6.73
C GLY A 113 17.45 -3.39 7.96
N LEU A 114 16.74 -4.28 8.66
CA LEU A 114 17.26 -4.98 9.84
C LEU A 114 18.44 -5.88 9.49
N ARG A 115 18.38 -6.65 8.39
CA ARG A 115 19.52 -7.48 7.94
C ARG A 115 20.77 -6.65 7.65
N LYS A 116 20.64 -5.48 7.03
CA LYS A 116 21.78 -4.57 6.81
C LYS A 116 22.39 -4.09 8.12
N ILE A 117 21.55 -3.81 9.12
CA ILE A 117 22.02 -3.37 10.45
C ILE A 117 22.68 -4.54 11.20
N THR A 118 22.06 -5.72 11.24
CA THR A 118 22.55 -6.88 12.00
C THR A 118 23.80 -7.51 11.39
N HIS A 119 23.95 -7.46 10.06
CA HIS A 119 25.15 -7.95 9.36
C HIS A 119 26.23 -6.88 9.19
N ASN A 120 26.12 -5.74 9.85
CA ASN A 120 27.17 -4.72 9.84
C ASN A 120 28.39 -5.16 10.67
N VAL A 121 29.36 -5.78 10.01
CA VAL A 121 30.61 -6.27 10.64
C VAL A 121 31.39 -5.15 11.32
N LYS A 122 31.29 -3.91 10.84
CA LYS A 122 31.95 -2.75 11.50
C LYS A 122 31.29 -2.41 12.82
N ALA A 123 29.96 -2.50 12.89
CA ALA A 123 29.22 -2.27 14.13
C ALA A 123 29.48 -3.34 15.19
N ASN A 124 29.79 -4.56 14.76
CA ASN A 124 30.17 -5.66 15.67
C ASN A 124 31.58 -5.49 16.26
N ASN A 125 32.39 -4.58 15.73
CA ASN A 125 33.79 -4.35 16.14
C ASN A 125 34.04 -2.90 16.58
N PHE A 126 33.04 -2.26 17.20
CA PHE A 126 33.18 -0.89 17.65
C PHE A 126 34.27 -0.71 18.73
N CYS A 127 34.95 0.43 18.70
CA CYS A 127 35.88 0.81 19.76
C CYS A 127 35.14 1.09 21.09
N PRO A 128 35.82 0.98 22.24
CA PRO A 128 35.19 1.17 23.56
C PRO A 128 34.43 2.50 23.71
N MET A 129 34.94 3.58 23.11
CA MET A 129 34.28 4.89 23.14
C MET A 129 32.90 4.86 22.46
N THR A 130 32.74 4.12 21.36
CA THR A 130 31.45 3.97 20.66
C THR A 130 30.51 3.05 21.43
N CYS A 131 31.01 2.01 22.10
CA CYS A 131 30.21 1.17 23.00
C CYS A 131 29.63 1.96 24.18
N LEU A 132 30.41 2.89 24.76
CA LEU A 132 29.94 3.80 25.80
C LEU A 132 28.85 4.74 25.28
N LYS A 133 28.99 5.28 24.07
CA LYS A 133 27.93 6.08 23.42
C LYS A 133 26.65 5.27 23.24
N LYS A 134 26.73 4.02 22.77
CA LYS A 134 25.58 3.12 22.64
C LYS A 134 24.86 2.92 23.98
N HIS A 135 25.60 2.68 25.05
CA HIS A 135 25.04 2.53 26.40
C HIS A 135 24.32 3.78 26.89
N MET A 136 24.89 4.97 26.63
CA MET A 136 24.25 6.23 26.99
C MET A 136 22.96 6.48 26.19
N VAL A 137 22.96 6.21 24.88
CA VAL A 137 21.77 6.34 24.03
C VAL A 137 20.64 5.41 24.50
N PHE A 138 20.96 4.17 24.89
CA PHE A 138 19.97 3.24 25.43
C PHE A 138 19.33 3.79 26.70
N LYS A 139 20.11 4.34 27.63
CA LYS A 139 19.60 4.91 28.88
C LYS A 139 18.74 6.16 28.73
N ILE A 140 18.83 6.86 27.60
CA ILE A 140 18.06 8.09 27.35
C ILE A 140 16.71 7.78 26.69
N ASN A 141 16.66 6.75 25.83
CA ASN A 141 15.50 6.45 24.99
C ASN A 141 14.67 5.24 25.46
N ALA A 142 15.12 4.52 26.49
CA ALA A 142 14.40 3.43 27.15
C ALA A 142 13.90 3.90 28.52
#